data_AF-A0A965IRH9-F1
#
_entry.id   AF-A0A965IRH9-F1
#
_cell.length_a   1.000
_cell.length_b   1.000
_cell.length_c   1.000
_cell.angle_alpha   90.00
_cell.angle_beta   90.00
_cell.angle_gamma   90.00
#
_symmetry.space_group_name_H-M   'P 1'
#
loop_
_entity.id
_entity.type
_entity.pdbx_description
1 polymer ?
#
loop_
_entity_poly.entity_id
_entity_poly.type
_entity_poly.pdbx_seq_one_letter_code
_entity_poly.pdbx_strand_id
1 'polypeptide(L)'
;MIESPAPSKASRLEITLVFLGIAAAMGSYELFNKMKPLGEPLVINGWLDDKLPIIPVFVVPYLSFHPLVMIVVPLLSLRFGGRKAFLVNGLAIIIGQAALDVAYFFFQTKVPRAPITTTDPFSWVLTNVVYGNDEPLNGFPSN
;
A
#
# COMPACT_ATOMS: atom_id res chain seq x y z
N MET A 1 -12.20 -43.53 5.56
CA MET A 1 -12.25 -42.07 5.37
C MET A 1 -11.55 -41.47 6.57
N ILE A 2 -10.31 -40.99 6.43
CA ILE A 2 -9.55 -40.39 7.54
C ILE A 2 -10.01 -38.95 7.64
N GLU A 3 -10.66 -38.55 8.73
CA GLU A 3 -10.97 -37.14 8.99
C GLU A 3 -9.67 -36.34 9.04
N SER A 4 -9.56 -35.32 8.20
CA SER A 4 -8.48 -34.35 8.33
C SER A 4 -8.65 -33.64 9.67
N PRO A 5 -7.59 -33.47 10.48
CA PRO A 5 -7.68 -32.76 11.74
C PRO A 5 -8.21 -31.34 11.52
N ALA A 6 -9.03 -30.86 12.46
CA ALA A 6 -9.57 -29.51 12.42
C ALA A 6 -8.43 -28.48 12.33
N PRO A 7 -8.57 -27.43 11.50
CA PRO A 7 -7.52 -26.45 11.32
C PRO A 7 -7.18 -25.76 12.64
N SER A 8 -5.89 -25.72 12.97
CA SER A 8 -5.39 -25.02 14.17
C SER A 8 -5.83 -23.56 14.14
N LYS A 9 -6.26 -23.02 15.28
CA LYS A 9 -6.60 -21.60 15.44
C LYS A 9 -5.34 -20.79 15.76
N ALA A 10 -5.27 -19.56 15.24
CA ALA A 10 -4.20 -18.64 15.60
C ALA A 10 -4.35 -18.20 17.06
N SER A 11 -3.24 -18.15 17.79
CA SER A 11 -3.20 -17.63 19.15
C SER A 11 -3.35 -16.11 19.16
N ARG A 12 -3.76 -15.54 20.30
CA ARG A 12 -3.85 -14.08 20.46
C ARG A 12 -2.50 -13.39 20.20
N LEU A 13 -1.41 -14.01 20.65
CA LEU A 13 -0.06 -13.48 20.43
C LEU A 13 0.28 -13.40 18.94
N GLU A 14 0.02 -14.48 18.18
CA GLU A 14 0.26 -14.49 16.73
C GLU A 14 -0.57 -13.43 16.01
N ILE A 15 -1.85 -13.29 16.38
CA ILE A 15 -2.73 -12.27 15.81
C ILE A 15 -2.15 -10.88 16.06
N THR A 16 -1.81 -10.58 17.31
CA THR A 16 -1.22 -9.29 17.68
C THR A 16 0.10 -9.03 16.94
N LEU A 17 1.01 -10.01 16.88
CA LEU A 17 2.30 -9.85 16.22
C LEU A 17 2.16 -9.62 14.71
N VAL A 18 1.24 -10.31 14.04
CA VAL A 18 1.00 -10.09 12.61
C VAL A 18 0.44 -8.70 12.35
N PHE A 19 -0.56 -8.24 13.11
CA PHE A 19 -1.10 -6.89 12.92
C PHE A 19 -0.07 -5.80 13.26
N LEU A 20 0.72 -5.97 14.32
CA LEU A 20 1.83 -5.05 14.62
C LEU A 20 2.89 -5.06 13.51
N GLY A 21 3.20 -6.25 12.96
CA GLY A 21 4.14 -6.38 11.84
C GLY A 21 3.64 -5.70 10.58
N ILE A 22 2.36 -5.86 10.23
CA ILE A 22 1.73 -5.16 9.09
C ILE A 22 1.78 -3.66 9.30
N ALA A 23 1.39 -3.16 10.49
CA ALA A 23 1.42 -1.74 10.80
C ALA A 23 2.85 -1.17 10.74
N ALA A 24 3.84 -1.90 11.25
CA ALA A 24 5.24 -1.51 11.18
C ALA A 24 5.77 -1.48 9.73
N ALA A 25 5.44 -2.49 8.92
CA ALA A 25 5.85 -2.56 7.52
C ALA A 25 5.18 -1.46 6.67
N MET A 26 3.91 -1.15 6.90
CA MET A 26 3.24 -0.05 6.21
C MET A 26 3.79 1.30 6.66
N GLY A 27 4.08 1.45 7.96
CA GLY A 27 4.71 2.66 8.50
C GLY A 27 6.15 2.86 8.03
N SER A 28 6.89 1.81 7.63
CA SER A 28 8.25 1.99 7.10
C SER A 28 8.28 2.69 5.76
N TYR A 29 7.21 2.58 4.94
CA TYR A 29 7.09 3.35 3.71
C TYR A 29 7.23 4.86 3.96
N GLU A 30 6.60 5.40 5.00
CA GLU A 30 6.68 6.83 5.35
C GLU A 30 8.11 7.31 5.59
N LEU A 31 8.96 6.44 6.14
CA LEU A 31 10.37 6.73 6.33
C LEU A 31 11.07 6.89 4.99
N PHE A 32 10.90 5.92 4.08
CA PHE A 32 11.54 5.95 2.76
C PHE A 32 10.97 7.03 1.84
N ASN A 33 9.66 7.29 1.92
CA ASN A 33 8.96 8.34 1.17
C ASN A 33 9.58 9.72 1.40
N LYS A 34 10.00 9.99 2.64
CA LYS A 34 10.60 11.27 3.07
C LYS A 34 12.12 11.29 2.98
N MET A 35 12.76 10.19 2.58
CA MET A 35 14.20 10.17 2.35
C MET A 35 14.54 10.87 1.03
N LYS A 36 15.69 11.56 1.00
CA LYS A 36 16.22 12.10 -0.24
C LYS A 36 16.61 10.95 -1.17
N PRO A 37 16.21 11.02 -2.45
CA PRO A 37 16.67 10.06 -3.45
C PRO A 37 18.19 9.97 -3.53
N LEU A 38 18.70 8.76 -3.74
CA LEU A 38 20.13 8.49 -3.90
C LEU A 38 20.71 9.14 -5.17
N GLY A 39 19.86 9.44 -6.15
CA GLY A 39 20.18 10.16 -7.38
C GLY A 39 18.93 10.85 -7.94
N GLU A 40 19.06 11.51 -9.10
CA GLU A 40 17.90 12.14 -9.74
C GLU A 40 16.86 11.09 -10.13
N PRO A 41 15.61 11.17 -9.63
CA PRO A 41 14.57 10.22 -9.97
C PRO A 41 14.25 10.24 -11.46
N LEU A 42 14.09 9.06 -12.05
CA LEU A 42 13.63 8.93 -13.43
C LEU A 42 12.20 9.51 -13.54
N VAL A 43 12.02 10.50 -14.41
CA VAL A 43 10.68 11.05 -14.70
C VAL A 43 9.95 10.15 -15.68
N ILE A 44 8.83 9.57 -15.24
CA ILE A 44 7.95 8.75 -16.05
C ILE A 44 6.83 9.65 -16.58
N ASN A 45 6.84 9.91 -17.89
CA ASN A 45 5.82 10.67 -18.60
C ASN A 45 5.69 10.14 -20.03
N GLY A 46 4.46 9.81 -20.44
CA GLY A 46 4.11 9.35 -21.78
C GLY A 46 3.24 10.36 -22.55
N TRP A 47 3.13 10.16 -23.86
CA TRP A 47 2.38 11.07 -24.76
C TRP A 47 0.89 11.23 -24.42
N LEU A 48 0.32 10.28 -23.67
CA LEU A 48 -1.10 10.27 -23.30
C LEU A 48 -1.35 10.97 -21.96
N ASP A 49 -0.34 11.10 -21.10
CA ASP A 49 -0.50 11.65 -19.74
C ASP A 49 -0.97 13.11 -19.80
N ASP A 50 -0.46 13.89 -20.75
CA ASP A 50 -0.88 15.29 -20.99
C ASP A 50 -2.31 15.43 -21.54
N LYS A 51 -2.92 14.32 -22.00
CA LYS A 51 -4.26 14.32 -22.62
C LYS A 51 -5.35 13.79 -21.69
N LEU A 52 -4.98 13.10 -20.62
CA LEU A 52 -5.93 12.51 -19.69
C LEU A 52 -6.23 13.50 -18.55
N PRO A 53 -7.51 13.86 -18.33
CA PRO A 53 -7.87 14.67 -17.18
C PRO A 53 -7.72 13.85 -15.89
N ILE A 54 -7.30 14.51 -14.80
CA ILE A 54 -7.43 13.93 -13.46
C ILE A 54 -8.91 13.73 -13.16
N ILE A 55 -9.27 12.55 -12.68
CA ILE A 55 -10.62 12.24 -12.20
C ILE A 55 -10.55 12.01 -10.68
N PRO A 56 -10.84 13.04 -9.85
CA PRO A 56 -10.57 13.00 -8.41
C PRO A 56 -11.27 11.86 -7.66
N VAL A 57 -12.44 11.39 -8.13
CA VAL A 57 -13.19 10.29 -7.50
C VAL A 57 -12.37 8.99 -7.38
N PHE A 58 -11.36 8.79 -8.24
CA PHE A 58 -10.46 7.64 -8.17
C PHE A 58 -9.57 7.62 -6.91
N VAL A 59 -9.53 8.71 -6.13
CA VAL A 59 -8.92 8.71 -4.80
C VAL A 59 -9.58 7.67 -3.87
N VAL A 60 -10.87 7.37 -4.09
CA VAL A 60 -11.61 6.39 -3.27
C VAL A 60 -11.05 4.97 -3.45
N PRO A 61 -11.06 4.37 -4.66
CA PRO A 61 -10.47 3.04 -4.84
C PRO A 61 -8.97 3.01 -4.50
N TYR A 62 -8.23 4.08 -4.79
CA TYR A 62 -6.81 4.21 -4.44
C TYR A 62 -6.58 4.09 -2.92
N LEU A 63 -7.25 4.92 -2.12
CA LEU A 63 -7.10 4.87 -0.66
C LEU A 63 -7.70 3.61 -0.04
N SER A 64 -8.70 3.00 -0.69
CA SER A 64 -9.35 1.77 -0.20
C SER A 64 -8.41 0.55 -0.20
N PHE A 65 -7.33 0.57 -0.98
CA PHE A 65 -6.32 -0.50 -0.98
C PHE A 65 -5.70 -0.72 0.40
N HIS A 66 -5.38 0.36 1.10
CA HIS A 66 -4.74 0.34 2.43
C HIS A 66 -5.56 -0.45 3.47
N PRO A 67 -6.82 -0.11 3.79
CA PRO A 67 -7.61 -0.90 4.73
C PRO A 67 -7.94 -2.29 4.20
N LEU A 68 -8.07 -2.48 2.88
CA LEU A 68 -8.32 -3.79 2.29
C LEU A 68 -7.16 -4.75 2.58
N VAL A 69 -5.93 -4.33 2.33
CA VAL A 69 -4.73 -5.15 2.55
C VAL A 69 -4.42 -5.27 4.04
N MET A 70 -4.43 -4.17 4.79
CA MET A 70 -4.00 -4.19 6.19
C MET A 70 -4.99 -4.86 7.14
N ILE A 71 -6.29 -4.79 6.85
CA ILE A 71 -7.35 -5.20 7.78
C ILE A 71 -8.18 -6.32 7.18
N VAL A 72 -8.77 -6.09 6.01
CA VAL A 72 -9.75 -7.01 5.45
C VAL A 72 -9.12 -8.36 5.11
N VAL A 73 -7.99 -8.38 4.39
CA VAL A 73 -7.32 -9.64 4.00
C VAL A 73 -6.91 -10.49 5.22
N PRO A 74 -6.21 -9.96 6.24
CA PRO A 74 -5.89 -10.74 7.45
C PRO A 74 -7.12 -11.23 8.21
N LEU A 75 -8.17 -10.41 8.34
CA LEU A 75 -9.40 -10.82 9.03
C LEU A 75 -10.17 -11.91 8.28
N LEU A 76 -10.28 -11.80 6.95
CA LEU A 76 -10.88 -12.86 6.14
C LEU A 76 -10.06 -14.15 6.21
N SER A 77 -8.72 -14.03 6.25
CA SER A 77 -7.81 -15.16 6.40
C SER A 77 -8.01 -15.87 7.75
N LEU A 78 -8.20 -15.11 8.84
CA LEU A 78 -8.56 -15.67 10.15
C LEU A 78 -9.93 -16.34 10.14
N ARG A 79 -10.93 -15.66 9.53
CA ARG A 79 -12.32 -16.09 9.59
C ARG A 79 -12.59 -17.34 8.76
N PHE A 80 -12.01 -17.42 7.57
CA PHE A 80 -12.34 -18.44 6.58
C PHE A 80 -11.20 -19.42 6.29
N GLY A 81 -9.93 -19.00 6.47
CA GLY A 81 -8.75 -19.81 6.13
C GLY A 81 -7.99 -20.41 7.32
N GLY A 82 -8.34 -20.03 8.55
CA GLY A 82 -7.69 -20.51 9.78
C GLY A 82 -6.26 -20.00 9.98
N ARG A 83 -5.52 -20.60 10.92
CA ARG A 83 -4.18 -20.12 11.31
C ARG A 83 -3.20 -20.10 10.14
N LYS A 84 -3.19 -21.14 9.30
CA LYS A 84 -2.25 -21.25 8.18
C LYS A 84 -2.45 -20.10 7.19
N ALA A 85 -3.67 -19.87 6.73
CA ALA A 85 -3.96 -18.78 5.80
C ALA A 85 -3.65 -17.42 6.40
N PHE A 86 -3.99 -17.21 7.68
CA PHE A 86 -3.68 -15.96 8.38
C PHE A 86 -2.18 -15.68 8.41
N LEU A 87 -1.36 -16.65 8.82
CA LEU A 87 0.09 -16.47 8.89
C LEU A 87 0.70 -16.28 7.49
N VAL A 88 0.29 -17.07 6.50
CA VAL A 88 0.81 -16.96 5.13
C VAL A 88 0.48 -15.60 4.54
N ASN A 89 -0.79 -15.17 4.60
CA ASN A 89 -1.21 -13.90 4.00
C ASN A 89 -0.65 -12.71 4.79
N GLY A 90 -0.64 -12.77 6.12
CA GLY A 90 -0.07 -11.72 6.96
C GLY A 90 1.44 -11.54 6.73
N LEU A 91 2.20 -12.64 6.69
CA LEU A 91 3.64 -12.59 6.38
C LEU A 91 3.89 -12.16 4.93
N ALA A 92 3.06 -12.57 3.98
CA ALA A 92 3.17 -12.13 2.60
C ALA A 92 2.99 -10.61 2.47
N ILE A 93 2.06 -10.01 3.21
CA ILE A 93 1.89 -8.55 3.26
C ILE A 93 3.13 -7.88 3.85
N ILE A 94 3.64 -8.37 4.98
CA ILE A 94 4.82 -7.81 5.65
C ILE A 94 6.06 -7.87 4.75
N ILE A 95 6.35 -9.06 4.22
CA ILE A 95 7.54 -9.29 3.39
C ILE A 95 7.39 -8.57 2.05
N GLY A 96 6.19 -8.58 1.47
CA GLY A 96 5.89 -7.86 0.23
C GLY A 96 6.15 -6.36 0.39
N GLN A 97 5.62 -5.74 1.44
CA GLN A 97 5.86 -4.34 1.72
C GLN A 97 7.34 -4.05 1.96
N ALA A 98 8.04 -4.87 2.75
CA ALA A 98 9.48 -4.68 2.97
C ALA A 98 10.28 -4.78 1.65
N ALA A 99 9.90 -5.69 0.75
CA ALA A 99 10.52 -5.81 -0.56
C ALA A 99 10.22 -4.58 -1.44
N LEU A 100 8.99 -4.05 -1.39
CA LEU A 100 8.61 -2.82 -2.08
C LEU A 100 9.38 -1.61 -1.54
N ASP A 101 9.55 -1.48 -0.23
CA ASP A 101 10.33 -0.42 0.40
C ASP A 101 11.81 -0.48 -0.02
N VAL A 102 12.39 -1.68 -0.08
CA VAL A 102 13.77 -1.87 -0.56
C VAL A 102 13.88 -1.48 -2.03
N ALA A 103 12.95 -1.93 -2.89
CA ALA A 103 12.94 -1.56 -4.30
C ALA A 103 12.77 -0.04 -4.47
N TYR A 104 11.85 0.56 -3.70
CA TYR A 104 11.58 1.99 -3.69
C TYR A 104 12.83 2.77 -3.28
N PHE A 105 13.54 2.37 -2.22
CA PHE A 105 14.76 3.04 -1.76
C PHE A 105 15.84 3.13 -2.84
N PHE A 106 16.03 2.09 -3.65
CA PHE A 106 17.03 2.08 -4.72
C PHE A 106 16.55 2.70 -6.04
N PHE A 107 15.24 2.64 -6.33
CA PHE A 107 14.67 2.96 -7.65
C PHE A 107 13.45 3.89 -7.54
N GLN A 108 13.62 5.05 -6.91
CA GLN A 108 12.57 6.07 -6.90
C GLN A 108 12.36 6.63 -8.31
N THR A 109 11.12 6.66 -8.75
CA THR A 109 10.69 7.32 -9.99
C THR A 109 9.78 8.50 -9.66
N LYS A 110 9.64 9.44 -10.59
CA LYS A 110 8.79 10.63 -10.43
C LYS A 110 7.74 10.67 -11.53
N VAL A 111 6.48 10.78 -11.13
CA VAL A 111 5.37 11.07 -12.05
C VAL A 111 4.92 12.52 -11.79
N PRO A 112 4.98 13.41 -12.79
CA PRO A 112 4.47 14.77 -12.64
C PRO A 112 2.99 14.77 -12.25
N ARG A 113 2.64 15.50 -11.19
CA ARG A 113 1.23 15.64 -10.76
C ARG A 113 0.55 16.68 -11.65
N ALA A 114 -0.56 16.33 -12.27
CA ALA A 114 -1.36 17.31 -13.00
C ALA A 114 -2.00 18.32 -12.02
N PRO A 115 -2.18 19.59 -12.45
CA PRO A 115 -2.78 20.61 -11.61
C PRO A 115 -4.27 20.30 -11.35
N ILE A 116 -4.66 20.36 -10.09
CA ILE A 116 -6.06 20.21 -9.67
C ILE A 116 -6.65 21.62 -9.51
N THR A 117 -7.63 21.95 -10.35
CA THR A 117 -8.27 23.28 -10.38
C THR A 117 -9.60 23.33 -9.64
N THR A 118 -10.13 22.19 -9.23
CA THR A 118 -11.42 22.02 -8.56
C THR A 118 -11.29 21.86 -7.05
N THR A 119 -12.31 22.27 -6.30
CA THR A 119 -12.34 22.21 -4.82
C THR A 119 -13.42 21.28 -4.27
N ASP A 120 -13.93 20.36 -5.09
CA ASP A 120 -14.89 19.34 -4.64
C ASP A 120 -14.27 18.41 -3.58
N PRO A 121 -15.08 17.65 -2.81
CA PRO A 121 -14.58 16.83 -1.72
C PRO A 121 -13.49 15.82 -2.14
N PHE A 122 -13.60 15.24 -3.34
CA PHE A 122 -12.60 14.26 -3.80
C PHE A 122 -11.29 14.96 -4.20
N SER A 123 -11.38 16.12 -4.86
CA SER A 123 -10.21 16.97 -5.13
C SER A 123 -9.51 17.42 -3.84
N TRP A 124 -10.29 17.74 -2.79
CA TRP A 124 -9.76 18.10 -1.49
C TRP A 124 -8.99 16.95 -0.85
N VAL A 125 -9.55 15.73 -0.85
CA VAL A 125 -8.88 14.54 -0.32
C VAL A 125 -7.60 14.25 -1.12
N LEU A 126 -7.68 14.26 -2.45
CA LEU A 126 -6.51 14.02 -3.30
C LEU A 126 -5.39 15.02 -3.01
N THR A 127 -5.71 16.31 -2.88
CA THR A 127 -4.70 17.35 -2.69
C THR A 127 -4.14 17.39 -1.27
N ASN A 128 -4.98 17.27 -0.24
CA ASN A 128 -4.57 17.48 1.15
C ASN A 128 -4.21 16.20 1.89
N VAL A 129 -4.76 15.05 1.48
CA VAL A 129 -4.49 13.76 2.12
C VAL A 129 -3.46 12.97 1.34
N VAL A 130 -3.59 12.86 0.02
CA VAL A 130 -2.62 12.10 -0.78
C VAL A 130 -1.41 12.98 -1.07
N TYR A 131 -1.59 14.06 -1.85
CA TYR A 131 -0.47 14.89 -2.27
C TYR A 131 0.19 15.66 -1.12
N GLY A 132 -0.54 15.92 -0.04
CA GLY A 132 -0.02 16.60 1.16
C GLY A 132 0.84 15.71 2.05
N ASN A 133 0.65 14.38 2.01
CA ASN A 133 1.44 13.44 2.81
C ASN A 133 2.54 12.74 2.01
N ASP A 134 2.32 12.54 0.71
CA ASP A 134 3.28 11.88 -0.18
C ASP A 134 4.17 12.86 -0.93
N GLU A 135 5.46 12.52 -1.00
CA GLU A 135 6.36 13.14 -1.97
C GLU A 135 5.95 12.75 -3.41
N PRO A 136 6.29 13.53 -4.45
CA PRO A 136 5.97 13.20 -5.83
C PRO A 136 6.92 12.12 -6.37
N LEU A 137 7.11 11.06 -5.60
CA LEU A 137 7.99 9.93 -5.84
C LEU A 137 7.17 8.64 -5.74
N ASN A 138 7.44 7.67 -6.61
CA ASN A 138 6.74 6.40 -6.69
C ASN A 138 7.71 5.26 -7.03
N GLY A 139 7.36 4.03 -6.63
CA GLY A 139 7.89 2.84 -7.29
C GLY A 139 7.29 2.70 -8.70
N PHE A 140 7.94 1.99 -9.62
CA PHE A 140 7.36 1.68 -10.94
C PHE A 140 7.15 0.17 -11.11
N PRO A 141 5.94 -0.30 -11.48
CA PRO A 141 4.70 0.49 -11.59
C PRO A 141 4.28 1.07 -10.22
N SER A 142 3.53 2.18 -10.22
CA SER A 142 3.13 2.84 -8.96
C SER A 142 2.42 1.85 -8.03
N ASN A 143 2.82 1.84 -6.75
CA ASN A 143 2.09 1.13 -5.69
C ASN A 143 0.63 1.58 -5.61
#